data_AF-A0A1G5JL72-F1
#
_entry.id   AF-A0A1G5JL72-F1
#
_cell.length_a   1.000
_cell.length_b   1.000
_cell.length_c   1.000
_cell.angle_alpha   90.00
_cell.angle_beta   90.00
_cell.angle_gamma   90.00
#
_symmetry.space_group_name_H-M   'P 1'
#
loop_
_entity.id
_entity.type
_entity.pdbx_description
1 polymer ?
#
loop_
_entity_poly.entity_id
_entity_poly.type
_entity_poly.pdbx_seq_one_letter_code
_entity_poly.pdbx_strand_id
1 'polypeptide(L)'
;MQELFKEIIKNEVKPLFTRHGYTKKGLNFRRVEGDLIYGFNIQKSQGNTANHVRFYINCMIHSKELAELQSMTSGGKTMGEQVHLTCRIEEIVPSAPDRYSLTHDTDPITFSKELLSDLEDAVEYMKNITSAREIVEYYIAETALHLSEETFHFLLQNGDTTTAQKYLQQLQAKYGAENRWAIFQKKYAAIFAEFGMQFILQDV
;
A
#
# COMPACT_ATOMS: atom_id res chain seq x y z
N MET A 1 7.63 -23.10 -17.66
CA MET A 1 7.10 -22.31 -16.53
C MET A 1 6.29 -21.09 -16.93
N GLN A 2 6.60 -20.39 -18.04
CA GLN A 2 5.79 -19.24 -18.49
C GLN A 2 4.34 -19.60 -18.82
N GLU A 3 4.11 -20.74 -19.48
CA GLU A 3 2.74 -21.19 -19.79
C GLU A 3 1.99 -21.61 -18.52
N LEU A 4 2.61 -22.40 -17.64
CA LEU A 4 2.04 -22.75 -16.34
C LEU A 4 1.62 -21.49 -15.54
N PHE A 5 2.48 -20.47 -15.48
CA PHE A 5 2.14 -19.19 -14.86
C PHE A 5 0.89 -18.58 -15.50
N LYS A 6 0.82 -18.49 -16.84
CA LYS A 6 -0.35 -17.94 -17.54
C LYS A 6 -1.62 -18.74 -17.26
N GLU A 7 -1.52 -20.06 -17.17
CA GLU A 7 -2.63 -20.96 -16.85
C GLU A 7 -3.16 -20.71 -15.44
N ILE A 8 -2.29 -20.68 -14.43
CA ILE A 8 -2.65 -20.36 -13.04
C ILE A 8 -3.32 -18.98 -12.97
N ILE A 9 -2.73 -17.95 -13.61
CA ILE A 9 -3.33 -16.61 -13.64
C ILE A 9 -4.72 -16.61 -14.28
N LYS A 10 -4.89 -17.34 -15.38
CA LYS A 10 -6.14 -17.34 -16.15
C LYS A 10 -7.24 -18.17 -15.48
N ASN A 11 -6.91 -19.36 -15.00
CA ASN A 11 -7.85 -20.40 -14.62
C ASN A 11 -8.15 -20.39 -13.12
N GLU A 12 -7.31 -19.78 -12.30
CA GLU A 12 -7.45 -19.84 -10.85
C GLU A 12 -7.46 -18.46 -10.20
N VAL A 13 -6.39 -17.67 -10.40
CA VAL A 13 -6.27 -16.34 -9.78
C VAL A 13 -7.33 -15.37 -10.29
N LYS A 14 -7.58 -15.34 -11.61
CA LYS A 14 -8.63 -14.49 -12.16
C LYS A 14 -10.01 -14.86 -11.61
N PRO A 15 -10.46 -16.13 -11.61
CA PRO A 15 -11.72 -16.51 -10.98
C PRO A 15 -11.82 -16.14 -9.50
N LEU A 16 -10.76 -16.33 -8.70
CA LEU A 16 -10.72 -15.90 -7.29
C LEU A 16 -11.06 -14.41 -7.16
N PHE A 17 -10.29 -13.55 -7.82
CA PHE A 17 -10.49 -12.11 -7.80
C PHE A 17 -11.86 -11.68 -8.37
N THR A 18 -12.35 -12.38 -9.38
CA THR A 18 -13.68 -12.11 -9.97
C THR A 18 -14.81 -12.33 -8.97
N ARG A 19 -14.72 -13.39 -8.14
CA ARG A 19 -15.70 -13.64 -7.06
C ARG A 19 -15.75 -12.51 -6.04
N HIS A 20 -14.63 -11.84 -5.83
CA HIS A 20 -14.49 -10.68 -4.93
C HIS A 20 -14.74 -9.33 -5.60
N GLY A 21 -15.25 -9.32 -6.84
CA GLY A 21 -15.64 -8.10 -7.56
C GLY A 21 -14.49 -7.38 -8.27
N TYR A 22 -13.30 -7.97 -8.37
CA TYR A 22 -12.19 -7.38 -9.10
C TYR A 22 -12.30 -7.63 -10.61
N THR A 23 -11.98 -6.61 -11.38
CA THR A 23 -11.78 -6.67 -12.83
C THR A 23 -10.29 -6.80 -13.15
N LYS A 24 -9.94 -7.45 -14.27
CA LYS A 24 -8.53 -7.71 -14.65
C LYS A 24 -8.11 -6.91 -15.88
N LYS A 25 -6.93 -6.28 -15.81
CA LYS A 25 -6.21 -5.68 -16.95
C LYS A 25 -4.73 -6.07 -16.90
N GLY A 26 -4.31 -6.97 -17.79
CA GLY A 26 -2.96 -7.55 -17.73
C GLY A 26 -2.76 -8.35 -16.45
N LEU A 27 -1.74 -8.03 -15.66
CA LEU A 27 -1.48 -8.63 -14.34
C LEU A 27 -1.97 -7.74 -13.18
N ASN A 28 -2.86 -6.78 -13.49
CA ASN A 28 -3.50 -5.91 -12.51
C ASN A 28 -4.94 -6.34 -12.30
N PHE A 29 -5.37 -6.36 -11.05
CA PHE A 29 -6.73 -6.61 -10.61
C PHE A 29 -7.21 -5.37 -9.87
N ARG A 30 -8.40 -4.87 -10.21
CA ARG A 30 -8.93 -3.61 -9.68
C ARG A 30 -10.39 -3.77 -9.27
N ARG A 31 -10.73 -3.34 -8.07
CA ARG A 31 -12.10 -3.23 -7.54
C ARG A 31 -12.33 -1.81 -7.05
N VAL A 32 -13.51 -1.27 -7.32
CA VAL A 32 -13.95 0.03 -6.79
C VAL A 32 -15.05 -0.22 -5.78
N GLU A 33 -15.00 0.47 -4.66
CA GLU A 33 -16.01 0.41 -3.61
C GLU A 33 -16.09 1.77 -2.92
N GLY A 34 -17.19 2.50 -3.15
CA GLY A 34 -17.31 3.88 -2.69
C GLY A 34 -16.16 4.75 -3.21
N ASP A 35 -15.48 5.42 -2.28
CA ASP A 35 -14.34 6.31 -2.53
C ASP A 35 -12.98 5.60 -2.49
N LEU A 36 -12.97 4.27 -2.37
CA LEU A 36 -11.76 3.46 -2.38
C LEU A 36 -11.64 2.63 -3.66
N ILE A 37 -10.40 2.49 -4.13
CA ILE A 37 -10.03 1.58 -5.22
C ILE A 37 -8.98 0.62 -4.69
N TYR A 38 -9.32 -0.66 -4.66
CA TYR A 38 -8.42 -1.74 -4.28
C TYR A 38 -7.74 -2.32 -5.51
N GLY A 39 -6.46 -2.65 -5.35
CA GLY A 39 -5.61 -3.14 -6.41
C GLY A 39 -4.73 -4.29 -5.97
N PHE A 40 -4.59 -5.28 -6.85
CA PHE A 40 -3.50 -6.26 -6.77
C PHE A 40 -2.70 -6.23 -8.07
N ASN A 41 -1.38 -6.23 -7.96
CA ASN A 41 -0.48 -6.34 -9.11
C ASN A 41 0.45 -7.54 -8.93
N ILE A 42 0.40 -8.46 -9.90
CA ILE A 42 1.30 -9.60 -9.95
C ILE A 42 2.53 -9.19 -10.77
N GLN A 43 3.59 -8.80 -10.07
CA GLN A 43 4.80 -8.24 -10.66
C GLN A 43 5.81 -9.34 -10.97
N LYS A 44 6.03 -9.63 -12.25
CA LYS A 44 7.10 -10.55 -12.65
C LYS A 44 8.47 -9.98 -12.27
N SER A 45 9.32 -10.82 -11.69
CA SER A 45 10.72 -10.51 -11.44
C SER A 45 11.48 -10.28 -12.76
N GLN A 46 12.50 -9.45 -12.70
CA GLN A 46 13.54 -9.38 -13.73
C GLN A 46 14.27 -10.73 -13.83
N GLY A 47 14.71 -11.10 -15.03
CA GLY A 47 15.48 -12.34 -15.26
C GLY A 47 14.65 -13.63 -15.31
N ASN A 48 13.33 -13.55 -15.53
CA ASN A 48 12.51 -14.73 -15.77
C ASN A 48 12.89 -15.44 -17.07
N THR A 49 12.94 -16.77 -17.05
CA THR A 49 13.31 -17.62 -18.20
C THR A 49 12.15 -18.53 -18.59
N ALA A 50 12.37 -19.42 -19.57
CA ALA A 50 11.40 -20.46 -19.91
C ALA A 50 11.19 -21.46 -18.76
N ASN A 51 12.25 -21.73 -18.00
CA ASN A 51 12.33 -22.78 -16.98
C ASN A 51 12.09 -22.27 -15.56
N HIS A 52 12.08 -20.95 -15.35
CA HIS A 52 11.91 -20.36 -14.03
C HIS A 52 11.12 -19.07 -14.15
N VAL A 53 9.99 -18.99 -13.44
CA VAL A 53 9.20 -17.77 -13.28
C VAL A 53 9.16 -17.40 -11.82
N ARG A 54 9.56 -16.17 -11.51
CA ARG A 54 9.42 -15.52 -10.21
C ARG A 54 8.53 -14.30 -10.33
N PHE A 55 7.72 -14.08 -9.31
CA PHE A 55 6.88 -12.90 -9.22
C PHE A 55 6.61 -12.52 -7.77
N TYR A 56 6.27 -11.26 -7.59
CA TYR A 56 5.82 -10.65 -6.35
C TYR A 56 4.34 -10.31 -6.48
N ILE A 57 3.67 -10.11 -5.34
CA ILE A 57 2.30 -9.61 -5.31
C ILE A 57 2.31 -8.29 -4.54
N ASN A 58 1.92 -7.22 -5.22
CA ASN A 58 1.71 -5.90 -4.62
C ASN A 58 0.23 -5.71 -4.33
N CYS A 59 -0.07 -5.23 -3.13
CA CYS A 59 -1.41 -4.87 -2.67
C CYS A 59 -1.49 -3.34 -2.60
N MET A 60 -2.56 -2.76 -3.13
CA MET A 60 -2.67 -1.32 -3.31
C MET A 60 -4.06 -0.81 -2.95
N ILE A 61 -4.15 0.35 -2.30
CA ILE A 61 -5.42 1.08 -2.11
C ILE A 61 -5.22 2.53 -2.53
N HIS A 62 -6.14 3.03 -3.34
CA HIS A 62 -6.32 4.46 -3.57
C HIS A 62 -7.51 4.95 -2.77
N SER A 63 -7.35 6.06 -2.07
CA SER A 63 -8.44 6.82 -1.44
C SER A 63 -8.63 8.14 -2.16
N LYS A 64 -9.88 8.43 -2.54
CA LYS A 64 -10.24 9.69 -3.15
C LYS A 64 -10.02 10.88 -2.19
N GLU A 65 -10.36 10.70 -0.91
CA GLU A 65 -10.17 11.73 0.12
C GLU A 65 -8.68 12.11 0.27
N LEU A 66 -7.79 11.12 0.27
CA LEU A 66 -6.36 11.39 0.33
C LEU A 66 -5.84 12.05 -0.97
N ALA A 67 -6.39 11.69 -2.13
CA ALA A 67 -6.04 12.36 -3.39
C ALA A 67 -6.50 13.82 -3.44
N GLU A 68 -7.64 14.14 -2.82
CA GLU A 68 -8.13 15.51 -2.68
C GLU A 68 -7.16 16.34 -1.83
N LEU A 69 -6.68 15.80 -0.70
CA LEU A 69 -5.64 16.42 0.12
C LEU A 69 -4.34 16.66 -0.68
N GLN A 70 -3.88 15.67 -1.44
CA GLN A 70 -2.68 15.79 -2.30
C GLN A 70 -2.84 16.86 -3.39
N SER A 71 -4.04 17.01 -3.93
CA SER A 71 -4.34 17.97 -4.99
C SER A 71 -4.33 19.41 -4.48
N MET A 72 -4.78 19.63 -3.24
CA MET A 72 -4.72 20.93 -2.56
C MET A 72 -3.27 21.38 -2.32
N THR A 73 -2.38 20.46 -1.96
CA THR A 73 -0.97 20.76 -1.67
C THR A 73 -0.10 20.89 -2.93
N SER A 74 -0.45 20.20 -4.01
CA SER A 74 0.36 20.12 -5.25
C SER A 74 0.04 21.20 -6.30
N GLY A 75 -0.78 22.20 -5.98
CA GLY A 75 -1.08 23.31 -6.89
C GLY A 75 -1.88 22.92 -8.13
N GLY A 76 -2.82 21.96 -8.01
CA GLY A 76 -3.80 21.69 -9.05
C GLY A 76 -3.35 20.84 -10.24
N LYS A 77 -2.28 20.04 -10.12
CA LYS A 77 -2.01 19.00 -11.13
C LYS A 77 -3.08 17.91 -11.03
N THR A 78 -3.73 17.60 -12.15
CA THR A 78 -4.56 16.40 -12.31
C THR A 78 -3.66 15.17 -12.18
N MET A 79 -3.51 14.68 -10.96
CA MET A 79 -2.87 13.40 -10.72
C MET A 79 -3.91 12.31 -11.03
N GLY A 80 -3.54 11.31 -11.83
CA GLY A 80 -4.37 10.11 -12.02
C GLY A 80 -4.59 9.37 -10.70
N GLU A 81 -5.23 8.19 -10.72
CA GLU A 81 -5.44 7.36 -9.52
C GLU A 81 -4.09 7.08 -8.79
N GLN A 82 -3.70 7.93 -7.83
CA GLN A 82 -2.48 7.77 -7.05
C GLN A 82 -2.69 6.68 -6.01
N VAL A 83 -1.76 5.73 -5.93
CA VAL A 83 -1.82 4.71 -4.89
C VAL A 83 -1.42 5.35 -3.56
N HIS A 84 -2.25 5.17 -2.54
CA HIS A 84 -2.01 5.74 -1.20
C HIS A 84 -1.51 4.66 -0.25
N LEU A 85 -2.12 3.48 -0.23
CA LEU A 85 -1.55 2.31 0.42
C LEU A 85 -0.84 1.45 -0.62
N THR A 86 0.43 1.13 -0.39
CA THR A 86 1.14 0.09 -1.16
C THR A 86 1.96 -0.78 -0.21
N CYS A 87 1.79 -2.08 -0.31
CA CYS A 87 2.59 -3.06 0.42
C CYS A 87 2.77 -4.33 -0.43
N ARG A 88 3.74 -5.15 -0.06
CA ARG A 88 3.83 -6.51 -0.56
C ARG A 88 2.89 -7.43 0.22
N ILE A 89 2.48 -8.54 -0.41
CA ILE A 89 1.58 -9.49 0.24
C ILE A 89 2.17 -10.07 1.54
N GLU A 90 3.48 -10.31 1.61
CA GLU A 90 4.14 -10.82 2.81
C GLU A 90 4.10 -9.85 4.00
N GLU A 91 3.84 -8.57 3.76
CA GLU A 91 3.68 -7.57 4.83
C GLU A 91 2.33 -7.70 5.53
N ILE A 92 1.31 -8.24 4.84
CA ILE A 92 -0.07 -8.32 5.34
C ILE A 92 -0.59 -9.74 5.50
N VAL A 93 0.10 -10.73 4.93
CA VAL A 93 -0.22 -12.17 5.03
C VAL A 93 1.03 -12.91 5.52
N PRO A 94 1.08 -13.33 6.79
CA PRO A 94 2.26 -13.97 7.37
C PRO A 94 2.68 -15.31 6.73
N SER A 95 1.76 -16.02 6.07
CA SER A 95 2.07 -17.25 5.33
C SER A 95 2.69 -17.00 3.96
N ALA A 96 2.51 -15.80 3.40
CA ALA A 96 2.94 -15.51 2.05
C ALA A 96 4.47 -15.35 1.99
N PRO A 97 5.14 -15.94 0.99
CA PRO A 97 6.57 -15.74 0.79
C PRO A 97 6.86 -14.36 0.21
N ASP A 98 8.10 -13.89 0.39
CA ASP A 98 8.59 -12.63 -0.20
C ASP A 98 8.57 -12.61 -1.75
N ARG A 99 8.51 -13.79 -2.37
CA ARG A 99 8.27 -14.00 -3.80
C ARG A 99 7.79 -15.42 -4.06
N TYR A 100 6.92 -15.58 -5.05
CA TYR A 100 6.52 -16.87 -5.57
C TYR A 100 7.45 -17.32 -6.69
N SER A 101 7.74 -18.62 -6.75
CA SER A 101 8.63 -19.21 -7.75
C SER A 101 8.01 -20.47 -8.36
N LEU A 102 8.01 -20.54 -9.69
CA LEU A 102 7.63 -21.71 -10.48
C LEU A 102 8.89 -22.25 -11.18
N THR A 103 9.24 -23.50 -10.88
CA THR A 103 10.31 -24.28 -11.49
C THR A 103 9.75 -25.61 -12.01
N HIS A 104 10.58 -26.43 -12.66
CA HIS A 104 10.16 -27.76 -13.11
C HIS A 104 9.80 -28.72 -11.96
N ASP A 105 10.28 -28.45 -10.75
CA ASP A 105 10.02 -29.25 -9.55
C ASP A 105 8.76 -28.77 -8.80
N THR A 106 8.15 -27.66 -9.23
CA THR A 106 6.93 -27.16 -8.61
C THR A 106 5.77 -28.11 -8.89
N ASP A 107 5.14 -28.62 -7.83
CA ASP A 107 3.83 -29.25 -7.92
C ASP A 107 2.76 -28.17 -8.15
N PRO A 108 2.11 -28.12 -9.32
CA PRO A 108 1.14 -27.08 -9.64
C PRO A 108 -0.03 -27.05 -8.67
N ILE A 109 -0.49 -28.21 -8.19
CA ILE A 109 -1.69 -28.29 -7.35
C ILE A 109 -1.42 -27.65 -5.98
N THR A 110 -0.32 -28.05 -5.34
CA THR A 110 0.06 -27.49 -4.04
C THR A 110 0.37 -26.00 -4.15
N PHE A 111 1.15 -25.59 -5.16
CA PHE A 111 1.47 -24.18 -5.39
C PHE A 111 0.23 -23.31 -5.56
N SER A 112 -0.70 -23.77 -6.40
CA SER A 112 -1.96 -23.09 -6.66
C SER A 112 -2.81 -22.94 -5.40
N LYS A 113 -2.90 -24.00 -4.59
CA LYS A 113 -3.64 -23.97 -3.34
C LYS A 113 -3.06 -22.94 -2.36
N GLU A 114 -1.75 -22.91 -2.20
CA GLU A 114 -1.05 -21.96 -1.32
C GLU A 114 -1.23 -20.51 -1.81
N LEU A 115 -0.96 -20.27 -3.09
CA LEU A 115 -1.15 -18.96 -3.72
C LEU A 115 -2.58 -18.44 -3.56
N LEU A 116 -3.59 -19.29 -3.79
CA LEU A 116 -4.99 -18.89 -3.64
C LEU A 116 -5.36 -18.62 -2.18
N SER A 117 -4.80 -19.38 -1.23
CA SER A 117 -5.01 -19.13 0.21
C SER A 117 -4.45 -17.76 0.61
N ASP A 118 -3.20 -17.49 0.25
CA ASP A 118 -2.55 -16.21 0.56
C ASP A 118 -3.30 -15.03 -0.08
N LEU A 119 -3.77 -15.20 -1.33
CA LEU A 119 -4.55 -14.17 -2.02
C LEU A 119 -5.92 -13.94 -1.35
N GLU A 120 -6.57 -14.98 -0.82
CA GLU A 120 -7.84 -14.83 -0.11
C GLU A 120 -7.64 -14.07 1.20
N ASP A 121 -6.60 -14.40 1.97
CA ASP A 121 -6.23 -13.69 3.19
C ASP A 121 -5.86 -12.23 2.91
N ALA A 122 -5.16 -11.96 1.79
CA ALA A 122 -4.85 -10.60 1.39
C ALA A 122 -6.11 -9.82 0.98
N VAL A 123 -7.07 -10.45 0.29
CA VAL A 123 -8.36 -9.82 -0.02
C VAL A 123 -9.13 -9.52 1.26
N GLU A 124 -9.14 -10.43 2.23
CA GLU A 124 -9.78 -10.27 3.54
C GLU A 124 -9.16 -9.11 4.34
N TYR A 125 -7.83 -9.02 4.35
CA TYR A 125 -7.12 -7.92 4.99
C TYR A 125 -7.50 -6.59 4.33
N MET A 126 -7.40 -6.53 3.00
CA MET A 126 -7.60 -5.29 2.24
C MET A 126 -9.04 -4.78 2.35
N LYS A 127 -10.05 -5.65 2.36
CA LYS A 127 -11.46 -5.22 2.51
C LYS A 127 -11.78 -4.63 3.88
N ASN A 128 -10.94 -4.88 4.90
CA ASN A 128 -11.11 -4.30 6.23
C ASN A 128 -10.53 -2.88 6.33
N ILE A 129 -9.84 -2.41 5.28
CA ILE A 129 -9.42 -1.01 5.14
C ILE A 129 -10.50 -0.29 4.32
N THR A 130 -11.43 0.36 5.02
CA THR A 130 -12.68 0.89 4.47
C THR A 130 -12.70 2.41 4.31
N SER A 131 -11.65 3.11 4.76
CA SER A 131 -11.56 4.57 4.82
C SER A 131 -10.12 5.07 4.65
N ALA A 132 -9.98 6.38 4.40
CA ALA A 132 -8.69 7.07 4.44
C ALA A 132 -8.03 6.98 5.83
N ARG A 133 -8.84 6.96 6.90
CA ARG A 133 -8.35 6.86 8.28
C ARG A 133 -7.56 5.57 8.51
N GLU A 134 -8.06 4.43 8.05
CA GLU A 134 -7.36 3.15 8.25
C GLU A 134 -6.06 3.08 7.42
N ILE A 135 -6.00 3.74 6.26
CA ILE A 135 -4.73 3.91 5.50
C ILE A 135 -3.74 4.77 6.29
N VAL A 136 -4.22 5.85 6.92
CA VAL A 136 -3.40 6.70 7.79
C VAL A 136 -2.90 5.91 9.00
N GLU A 137 -3.76 5.15 9.66
CA GLU A 137 -3.39 4.31 10.81
C GLU A 137 -2.36 3.24 10.45
N TYR A 138 -2.47 2.64 9.26
CA TYR A 138 -1.45 1.73 8.73
C TYR A 138 -0.06 2.39 8.70
N TYR A 139 0.08 3.58 8.12
CA TYR A 139 1.39 4.25 8.03
C TYR A 139 1.88 4.84 9.36
N ILE A 140 0.97 5.19 10.26
CA ILE A 140 1.33 5.54 11.64
C ILE A 140 1.94 4.33 12.34
N ALA A 141 1.30 3.15 12.26
CA ALA A 141 1.81 1.93 12.88
C ALA A 141 3.20 1.55 12.34
N GLU A 142 3.42 1.69 11.03
CA GLU A 142 4.72 1.46 10.40
C GLU A 142 5.76 2.55 10.70
N THR A 143 5.34 3.67 11.29
CA THR A 143 6.16 4.88 11.45
C THR A 143 6.83 5.22 10.11
N ALA A 144 6.03 5.44 9.07
CA ALA A 144 6.51 5.56 7.69
C ALA A 144 6.69 7.02 7.25
N LEU A 145 7.81 7.36 6.61
CA LEU A 145 7.92 8.68 5.95
C LEU A 145 7.01 8.81 4.73
N HIS A 146 6.68 7.69 4.08
CA HIS A 146 5.74 7.66 2.96
C HIS A 146 4.35 8.08 3.43
N LEU A 147 3.68 8.92 2.65
CA LEU A 147 2.34 9.46 2.93
C LEU A 147 2.24 10.29 4.24
N SER A 148 3.37 10.68 4.82
CA SER A 148 3.40 11.40 6.10
C SER A 148 2.81 12.81 6.01
N GLU A 149 3.03 13.52 4.89
CA GLU A 149 2.46 14.87 4.69
C GLU A 149 0.93 14.80 4.63
N GLU A 150 0.38 13.87 3.86
CA GLU A 150 -1.06 13.62 3.74
C GLU A 150 -1.64 13.13 5.06
N THR A 151 -0.91 12.29 5.80
CA THR A 151 -1.29 11.86 7.14
C THR A 151 -1.44 13.06 8.07
N PHE A 152 -0.48 13.99 8.10
CA PHE A 152 -0.61 15.19 8.91
C PHE A 152 -1.79 16.08 8.50
N HIS A 153 -1.98 16.33 7.20
CA HIS A 153 -3.14 17.09 6.73
C HIS A 153 -4.45 16.42 7.13
N PHE A 154 -4.56 15.10 6.92
CA PHE A 154 -5.75 14.33 7.27
C PHE A 154 -6.06 14.44 8.77
N LEU A 155 -5.06 14.22 9.63
CA LEU A 155 -5.25 14.27 11.08
C LEU A 155 -5.63 15.69 11.55
N LEU A 156 -4.91 16.71 11.09
CA LEU A 156 -5.11 18.09 11.52
C LEU A 156 -6.43 18.67 11.00
N GLN A 157 -6.81 18.39 9.75
CA GLN A 157 -8.11 18.79 9.20
C GLN A 157 -9.28 18.17 9.96
N ASN A 158 -9.11 16.96 10.49
CA ASN A 158 -10.10 16.28 11.34
C ASN A 158 -9.97 16.63 12.83
N GLY A 159 -9.09 17.56 13.22
CA GLY A 159 -8.89 17.98 14.60
C GLY A 159 -8.15 16.97 15.49
N ASP A 160 -7.61 15.88 14.93
CA ASP A 160 -6.88 14.84 15.64
C ASP A 160 -5.41 15.24 15.89
N THR A 161 -5.26 16.36 16.60
CA THR A 161 -3.98 16.97 16.93
C THR A 161 -3.11 16.10 17.84
N THR A 162 -3.74 15.29 18.71
CA THR A 162 -3.02 14.39 19.62
C THR A 162 -2.35 13.27 18.86
N THR A 163 -3.05 12.63 17.91
CA THR A 163 -2.45 11.58 17.08
C THR A 163 -1.39 12.16 16.16
N ALA A 164 -1.62 13.35 15.58
CA ALA A 164 -0.61 14.04 14.77
C ALA A 164 0.69 14.28 15.56
N GLN A 165 0.58 14.78 16.80
CA GLN A 165 1.76 15.03 17.63
C GLN A 165 2.51 13.74 17.99
N LYS A 166 1.79 12.67 18.33
CA LYS A 166 2.39 11.35 18.61
C LYS A 166 3.11 10.80 17.39
N TYR A 167 2.50 10.90 16.22
CA TYR A 167 3.10 10.43 14.98
C TYR A 167 4.37 11.21 14.62
N LEU A 168 4.36 12.54 14.79
CA LEU A 168 5.55 13.37 14.62
C LEU A 168 6.69 12.93 15.55
N GLN A 169 6.39 12.63 16.81
CA GLN A 169 7.38 12.12 17.77
C GLN A 169 7.95 10.75 17.35
N GLN A 170 7.11 9.83 16.88
CA GLN A 170 7.56 8.54 16.36
C GLN A 170 8.51 8.72 15.17
N LEU A 171 8.14 9.58 14.21
CA LEU A 171 8.98 9.87 13.05
C LEU A 171 10.30 10.52 13.46
N GLN A 172 10.29 11.47 14.40
CA GLN A 172 11.51 12.09 14.93
C GLN A 172 12.40 11.06 15.64
N ALA A 173 11.83 10.18 16.46
CA ALA A 173 12.59 9.15 17.15
C ALA A 173 13.26 8.16 16.16
N LYS A 174 12.56 7.80 15.08
CA LYS A 174 13.05 6.83 14.09
C LYS A 174 14.03 7.44 13.08
N TYR A 175 13.79 8.68 12.63
CA TYR A 175 14.49 9.29 11.51
C TYR A 175 15.25 10.57 11.85
N GLY A 176 15.11 11.11 13.07
CA GLY A 176 15.60 12.44 13.44
C GLY A 176 17.11 12.63 13.31
N ALA A 177 17.88 11.54 13.38
CA ALA A 177 19.33 11.56 13.19
C ALA A 177 19.76 11.55 11.71
N GLU A 178 18.83 11.34 10.77
CA GLU A 178 19.15 11.28 9.34
C GLU A 178 19.24 12.69 8.75
N ASN A 179 20.24 12.94 7.90
CA ASN A 179 20.42 14.26 7.24
C ASN A 179 19.18 14.75 6.49
N ARG A 180 18.37 13.83 5.94
CA ARG A 180 17.14 14.18 5.23
C ARG A 180 16.01 14.64 6.14
N TRP A 181 16.09 14.40 7.45
CA TRP A 181 15.04 14.76 8.42
C TRP A 181 14.74 16.26 8.42
N ALA A 182 15.76 17.12 8.29
CA ALA A 182 15.57 18.57 8.25
C ALA A 182 14.62 19.03 7.12
N ILE A 183 14.57 18.30 6.00
CA ILE A 183 13.63 18.57 4.90
C ILE A 183 12.20 18.27 5.35
N PHE A 184 11.98 17.11 5.96
CA PHE A 184 10.67 16.70 6.48
C PHE A 184 10.20 17.60 7.62
N GLN A 185 11.08 17.93 8.57
CA GLN A 185 10.79 18.85 9.66
C GLN A 185 10.29 20.20 9.14
N LYS A 186 10.95 20.79 8.13
CA LYS A 186 10.51 22.04 7.52
C LYS A 186 9.12 21.92 6.88
N LYS A 187 8.85 20.80 6.20
CA LYS A 187 7.54 20.55 5.60
C LYS A 187 6.46 20.39 6.65
N TYR A 188 6.68 19.55 7.67
CA TYR A 188 5.71 19.32 8.73
C TYR A 188 5.44 20.60 9.54
N ALA A 189 6.46 21.42 9.80
CA ALA A 189 6.27 22.71 10.42
C ALA A 189 5.36 23.65 9.61
N ALA A 190 5.50 23.64 8.28
CA ALA A 190 4.60 24.39 7.40
C ALA A 190 3.16 23.87 7.49
N ILE A 191 2.97 22.55 7.44
CA ILE A 191 1.65 21.92 7.57
C ILE A 191 1.00 22.29 8.91
N PHE A 192 1.69 22.14 10.04
CA PHE A 192 1.13 22.48 11.36
C PHE A 192 0.74 23.97 11.44
N ALA A 193 1.54 24.86 10.84
CA ALA A 193 1.25 26.28 10.80
C ALA A 193 -0.01 26.62 9.99
N GLU A 194 -0.32 25.88 8.90
CA GLU A 194 -1.56 26.05 8.13
C GLU A 194 -2.82 25.83 8.98
N PHE A 195 -2.73 24.97 10.00
CA PHE A 195 -3.81 24.70 10.96
C PHE A 195 -3.70 25.50 12.26
N GLY A 196 -2.81 26.49 12.33
CA GLY A 196 -2.60 27.32 13.53
C GLY A 196 -1.99 26.57 14.72
N MET A 197 -1.37 25.42 14.47
CA MET A 197 -0.78 24.56 15.50
C MET A 197 0.72 24.85 15.64
N GLN A 198 1.22 24.79 16.88
CA GLN A 198 2.66 24.85 17.11
C GLN A 198 3.30 23.53 16.71
N PHE A 199 4.36 23.61 15.92
CA PHE A 199 5.23 22.48 15.63
C PHE A 199 6.18 22.27 16.81
N ILE A 200 5.88 21.27 17.64
CA ILE A 200 6.67 20.98 18.84
C ILE A 200 7.42 19.67 18.60
N LEU A 201 8.75 19.75 18.51
CA LEU A 201 9.60 18.57 18.70
C LEU A 201 9.93 18.49 20.18
N GLN A 202 9.88 17.29 20.75
CA GLN A 202 10.49 17.07 22.05
C GLN A 202 11.98 16.81 21.82
N ASP A 203 12.82 17.40 22.67
CA ASP A 203 14.22 16.99 22.75
C ASP A 203 14.25 15.54 23.25
N VAL A 204 14.89 14.66 22.48
CA VAL A 204 15.09 13.23 22.82
C VAL A 204 16.39 13.08 23.60
#